data_AF-A0A7W0G123-F1
#
_entry.id   AF-A0A7W0G123-F1
#
_cell.length_a   1.000
_cell.length_b   1.000
_cell.length_c   1.000
_cell.angle_alpha   90.00
_cell.angle_beta   90.00
_cell.angle_gamma   90.00
#
_symmetry.space_group_name_H-M   'P 1'
#
loop_
_entity.id
_entity.type
_entity.pdbx_description
1 polymer ?
#
loop_
_entity_poly.entity_id
_entity_poly.type
_entity_poly.pdbx_seq_one_letter_code
_entity_poly.pdbx_strand_id
1 'polypeptide(L)'
;MIASREWSDPASEALSLVELLRLRASSHGARTAYTYLLDGEVEESSLTYGELDRKARAIAAALQSSCAPGERALLLYPAGLDYVAALFGCLYARVIAVPAYPPRPARAHRNMPRLMSVINDARPAVALSASASLGAMKRRFDDQPGLLPLRWIATDEIGDDSAEGWREPEVSGDDLAFLQYTSGSTSTPKGVMLSHRNLLHNEQLIRHCFQQTEESVIVGWLPLYHDMGLIGNVLQPLYVGARCVLMSPTAFLLNPSRWLRAITRYSATTSGGPNFAYDLCVRKISPEQRARLDLSSWSTAFNGAEPVRHDTMERFAAAFGPCGFRRESFSPCYGLAEATL
;
A
#
# COMPACT_ATOMS: atom_id res chain seq x y z
N MET A 1 19.86 -13.72 -23.52
CA MET A 1 18.83 -14.77 -23.42
C MET A 1 19.00 -15.45 -22.07
N ILE A 2 18.28 -14.96 -21.06
CA ILE A 2 18.19 -15.64 -19.76
C ILE A 2 16.98 -16.54 -19.88
N ALA A 3 17.18 -17.84 -19.75
CA ALA A 3 16.12 -18.83 -19.75
C ALA A 3 15.14 -18.49 -18.63
N SER A 4 13.93 -18.08 -19.00
CA SER A 4 12.79 -17.96 -18.10
C SER A 4 12.51 -19.36 -17.54
N ARG A 5 12.91 -19.63 -16.30
CA ARG A 5 12.27 -20.70 -15.54
C ARG A 5 10.80 -20.30 -15.44
N GLU A 6 9.94 -21.03 -16.15
CA GLU A 6 8.50 -20.90 -16.01
C GLU A 6 8.15 -21.20 -14.56
N TRP A 7 7.87 -20.13 -13.83
CA TRP A 7 7.32 -20.18 -12.48
C TRP A 7 5.82 -20.42 -12.63
N SER A 8 5.38 -21.65 -12.39
CA SER A 8 3.97 -21.99 -12.30
C SER A 8 3.47 -21.69 -10.88
N ASP A 9 3.27 -20.41 -10.55
CA ASP A 9 2.48 -20.05 -9.36
C ASP A 9 1.01 -20.24 -9.73
N PRO A 10 0.24 -21.08 -9.01
CA PRO A 10 -1.22 -21.08 -9.16
C PRO A 10 -1.81 -19.69 -8.90
N ALA A 11 -1.15 -18.87 -8.06
CA ALA A 11 -1.56 -17.50 -7.78
C ALA A 11 -1.42 -16.54 -8.99
N SER A 12 -0.65 -16.91 -10.01
CA SER A 12 -0.49 -16.11 -11.23
C SER A 12 -1.68 -16.24 -12.20
N GLU A 13 -2.56 -17.21 -11.98
CA GLU A 13 -3.79 -17.43 -12.75
C GLU A 13 -5.04 -16.87 -12.06
N ALA A 14 -4.90 -16.27 -10.87
CA ALA A 14 -6.02 -15.67 -10.15
C ALA A 14 -6.72 -14.61 -11.00
N LEU A 15 -8.06 -14.62 -11.00
CA LEU A 15 -8.89 -13.70 -11.77
C LEU A 15 -9.20 -12.41 -10.99
N SER A 16 -8.99 -12.43 -9.66
CA SER A 16 -9.18 -11.27 -8.79
C SER A 16 -8.17 -11.23 -7.64
N LEU A 17 -8.05 -10.05 -7.02
CA LEU A 17 -7.24 -9.89 -5.79
C LEU A 17 -7.84 -10.66 -4.60
N VAL A 18 -9.15 -10.89 -4.60
CA VAL A 18 -9.84 -11.70 -3.60
C VAL A 18 -9.40 -13.16 -3.72
N GLU A 19 -9.47 -13.71 -4.92
CA GLU A 19 -9.01 -15.07 -5.21
C GLU A 19 -7.53 -15.24 -4.88
N LEU A 20 -6.69 -14.29 -5.29
CA LEU A 20 -5.27 -14.27 -4.98
C LEU A 20 -4.99 -14.36 -3.47
N LEU A 21 -5.64 -13.51 -2.65
CA LEU A 21 -5.44 -13.56 -1.20
C LEU A 21 -5.93 -14.87 -0.59
N ARG A 22 -7.07 -15.41 -1.07
CA ARG A 22 -7.56 -16.73 -0.61
C ARG A 22 -6.60 -17.86 -0.95
N LEU A 23 -6.03 -17.87 -2.15
CA LEU A 23 -5.01 -18.83 -2.56
C LEU A 23 -3.79 -18.74 -1.63
N ARG A 24 -3.26 -17.53 -1.40
CA ARG A 24 -2.14 -17.30 -0.48
C ARG A 24 -2.45 -17.75 0.95
N ALA A 25 -3.66 -17.48 1.45
CA ALA A 25 -4.09 -17.91 2.77
C ALA A 25 -4.21 -19.45 2.87
N SER A 26 -4.68 -20.12 1.82
CA SER A 26 -4.81 -21.58 1.80
C SER A 26 -3.46 -22.30 1.71
N SER A 27 -2.52 -21.79 0.90
CA SER A 27 -1.22 -22.43 0.67
C SER A 27 -0.16 -22.00 1.68
N HIS A 28 -0.25 -20.78 2.21
CA HIS A 28 0.78 -20.14 3.04
C HIS A 28 0.19 -19.39 4.24
N GLY A 29 -0.94 -19.85 4.79
CA GLY A 29 -1.68 -19.12 5.82
C GLY A 29 -0.87 -18.69 7.04
N ALA A 30 0.14 -19.45 7.45
CA ALA A 30 1.02 -19.13 8.59
C ALA A 30 2.22 -18.22 8.24
N ARG A 31 2.50 -17.95 6.95
CA ARG A 31 3.59 -17.06 6.56
C ARG A 31 3.19 -15.61 6.79
N THR A 32 4.09 -14.81 7.37
CA THR A 32 3.92 -13.37 7.53
C THR A 32 3.87 -12.66 6.18
N ALA A 33 2.75 -12.00 5.90
CA ALA A 33 2.56 -11.20 4.70
C ALA A 33 3.03 -9.76 4.92
N TYR A 34 2.65 -9.15 6.06
CA TYR A 34 2.97 -7.76 6.37
C TYR A 34 3.47 -7.60 7.80
N THR A 35 4.44 -6.72 7.98
CA THR A 35 4.91 -6.22 9.28
C THR A 35 4.88 -4.70 9.26
N TYR A 36 4.41 -4.06 10.32
CA TYR A 36 4.43 -2.61 10.44
C TYR A 36 5.35 -2.14 11.58
N LEU A 37 6.18 -1.15 11.26
CA LEU A 37 7.13 -0.53 12.17
C LEU A 37 6.60 0.83 12.64
N LEU A 38 6.17 0.94 13.90
CA LEU A 38 5.49 2.12 14.45
C LEU A 38 6.27 3.41 14.23
N ASP A 39 7.54 3.41 14.58
CA ASP A 39 8.46 4.52 14.42
C ASP A 39 9.49 4.28 13.31
N GLY A 40 9.31 3.24 12.50
CA GLY A 40 10.28 2.78 11.51
C GLY A 40 11.34 1.82 12.08
N GLU A 41 11.27 1.44 13.35
CA GLU A 41 12.27 0.58 14.01
C GLU A 41 11.63 -0.53 14.85
N VAL A 42 10.61 -0.20 15.66
CA VAL A 42 9.93 -1.17 16.54
C VAL A 42 8.80 -1.85 15.77
N GLU A 43 8.83 -3.18 15.71
CA GLU A 43 7.71 -3.98 15.20
C GLU A 43 6.52 -3.80 16.14
N GLU A 44 5.45 -3.20 15.63
CA GLU A 44 4.22 -2.96 16.38
C GLU A 44 3.20 -4.06 16.10
N SER A 45 3.09 -4.48 14.84
CA SER A 45 2.12 -5.47 14.41
C SER A 45 2.61 -6.24 13.19
N SER A 46 2.07 -7.45 13.02
CA SER A 46 2.25 -8.28 11.84
C SER A 46 0.94 -8.96 11.46
N LEU A 47 0.76 -9.24 10.17
CA LEU A 47 -0.31 -10.08 9.66
C LEU A 47 0.28 -11.19 8.81
N THR A 48 -0.10 -12.42 9.12
CA THR A 48 0.03 -13.57 8.21
C THR A 48 -1.01 -13.52 7.10
N TYR A 49 -0.81 -14.28 6.02
CA TYR A 49 -1.84 -14.38 4.97
C TYR A 49 -3.18 -14.89 5.49
N GLY A 50 -3.17 -15.85 6.42
CA GLY A 50 -4.38 -16.40 7.03
C GLY A 50 -5.10 -15.40 7.93
N GLU A 51 -4.35 -14.60 8.70
CA GLU A 51 -4.94 -13.52 9.50
C GLU A 51 -5.52 -12.40 8.62
N LEU A 52 -4.81 -12.04 7.54
CA LEU A 52 -5.31 -11.04 6.60
C LEU A 52 -6.60 -11.50 5.90
N ASP A 53 -6.67 -12.74 5.42
CA ASP A 53 -7.89 -13.31 4.83
C ASP A 53 -9.05 -13.32 5.83
N ARG A 54 -8.80 -13.75 7.08
CA ARG A 54 -9.83 -13.76 8.13
C ARG A 54 -10.35 -12.35 8.44
N LYS A 55 -9.45 -11.37 8.63
CA LYS A 55 -9.83 -9.98 8.91
C LYS A 55 -10.56 -9.35 7.72
N ALA A 56 -10.10 -9.61 6.50
CA ALA A 56 -10.79 -9.15 5.29
C ALA A 56 -12.21 -9.71 5.22
N ARG A 57 -12.41 -11.01 5.48
CA ARG A 57 -13.76 -11.62 5.54
C ARG A 57 -14.64 -11.02 6.64
N ALA A 58 -14.10 -10.79 7.83
CA ALA A 58 -14.85 -10.18 8.93
C ALA A 58 -15.35 -8.76 8.56
N ILE A 59 -14.46 -7.93 8.02
CA ILE A 59 -14.82 -6.59 7.51
C ILE A 59 -15.82 -6.70 6.36
N ALA A 60 -15.62 -7.66 5.45
CA ALA A 60 -16.51 -7.87 4.32
C ALA A 60 -17.93 -8.29 4.75
N ALA A 61 -18.07 -9.15 5.76
CA ALA A 61 -19.37 -9.53 6.31
C ALA A 61 -20.13 -8.31 6.87
N ALA A 62 -19.43 -7.41 7.57
CA ALA A 62 -20.01 -6.15 8.04
C ALA A 62 -20.41 -5.24 6.86
N LEU A 63 -19.58 -5.14 5.83
CA LEU A 63 -19.88 -4.37 4.62
C LEU A 63 -21.08 -4.95 3.85
N GLN A 64 -21.19 -6.26 3.71
CA GLN A 64 -22.33 -6.92 3.04
C GLN A 64 -23.68 -6.63 3.71
N SER A 65 -23.67 -6.35 5.01
CA SER A 65 -24.88 -5.93 5.75
C SER A 65 -25.25 -4.45 5.56
N SER A 66 -24.34 -3.65 4.98
CA SER A 66 -24.44 -2.18 4.97
C SER A 66 -24.25 -1.54 3.59
N CYS A 67 -23.77 -2.29 2.61
CA CYS A 67 -23.49 -1.86 1.26
C CYS A 67 -23.96 -2.89 0.24
N ALA A 68 -24.43 -2.40 -0.91
CA ALA A 68 -24.64 -3.22 -2.10
C ALA A 68 -23.32 -3.39 -2.89
N PRO A 69 -23.15 -4.48 -3.64
CA PRO A 69 -22.03 -4.64 -4.56
C PRO A 69 -21.91 -3.45 -5.54
N GLY A 70 -20.69 -2.96 -5.76
CA GLY A 70 -20.40 -1.79 -6.58
C GLY A 70 -20.57 -0.43 -5.87
N GLU A 71 -21.06 -0.41 -4.63
CA GLU A 71 -20.97 0.81 -3.81
C GLU A 71 -19.53 1.14 -3.42
N ARG A 72 -19.30 2.38 -2.99
CA ARG A 72 -17.97 2.87 -2.64
C ARG A 72 -17.80 2.94 -1.14
N ALA A 73 -16.65 2.49 -0.63
CA ALA A 73 -16.24 2.69 0.76
C ALA A 73 -15.04 3.64 0.81
N LEU A 74 -15.17 4.73 1.55
CA LEU A 74 -14.07 5.66 1.78
C LEU A 74 -13.13 5.11 2.87
N LEU A 75 -11.84 4.97 2.57
CA LEU A 75 -10.86 4.48 3.55
C LEU A 75 -10.05 5.67 4.10
N LEU A 76 -10.20 5.94 5.40
CA LEU A 76 -9.48 7.00 6.11
C LEU A 76 -8.72 6.42 7.29
N TYR A 77 -7.47 6.03 7.03
CA TYR A 77 -6.63 5.37 8.02
C TYR A 77 -5.32 6.12 8.24
N PRO A 78 -4.75 6.07 9.46
CA PRO A 78 -3.32 6.25 9.61
C PRO A 78 -2.56 5.15 8.84
N ALA A 79 -1.24 5.32 8.68
CA ALA A 79 -0.41 4.24 8.15
C ALA A 79 -0.42 3.08 9.16
N GLY A 80 -0.65 1.85 8.68
CA GLY A 80 -0.77 0.66 9.52
C GLY A 80 -1.43 -0.50 8.79
N LEU A 81 -1.50 -1.66 9.45
CA LEU A 81 -2.05 -2.88 8.85
C LEU A 81 -3.58 -2.90 8.81
N ASP A 82 -4.27 -2.10 9.63
CA ASP A 82 -5.73 -1.94 9.58
C ASP A 82 -6.20 -1.44 8.21
N TYR A 83 -5.43 -0.55 7.57
CA TYR A 83 -5.70 -0.09 6.21
C TYR A 83 -5.67 -1.26 5.21
N VAL A 84 -4.68 -2.15 5.33
CA VAL A 84 -4.53 -3.31 4.45
C VAL A 84 -5.72 -4.26 4.62
N ALA A 85 -6.09 -4.57 5.87
CA ALA A 85 -7.26 -5.38 6.16
C ALA A 85 -8.56 -4.76 5.62
N ALA A 86 -8.75 -3.44 5.80
CA ALA A 86 -9.93 -2.72 5.31
C ALA A 86 -10.01 -2.67 3.78
N LEU A 87 -8.88 -2.48 3.10
CA LEU A 87 -8.80 -2.56 1.64
C LEU A 87 -9.32 -3.91 1.15
N PHE A 88 -8.74 -5.01 1.63
CA PHE A 88 -9.18 -6.34 1.23
C PHE A 88 -10.61 -6.65 1.69
N GLY A 89 -11.05 -6.13 2.83
CA GLY A 89 -12.45 -6.26 3.27
C GLY A 89 -13.44 -5.63 2.29
N CYS A 90 -13.10 -4.49 1.69
CA CYS A 90 -13.91 -3.91 0.62
C CYS A 90 -13.97 -4.83 -0.60
N LEU A 91 -12.82 -5.32 -1.05
CA LEU A 91 -12.73 -6.22 -2.21
C LEU A 91 -13.53 -7.52 -1.98
N TYR A 92 -13.42 -8.12 -0.80
CA TYR A 92 -14.14 -9.33 -0.40
C TYR A 92 -15.67 -9.11 -0.27
N ALA A 93 -16.12 -7.86 -0.10
CA ALA A 93 -17.53 -7.49 -0.11
C ALA A 93 -18.02 -7.06 -1.50
N ARG A 94 -17.16 -7.05 -2.53
CA ARG A 94 -17.42 -6.44 -3.83
C ARG A 94 -17.82 -4.96 -3.72
N VAL A 95 -17.20 -4.26 -2.77
CA VAL A 95 -17.32 -2.82 -2.54
C VAL A 95 -16.06 -2.15 -3.07
N ILE A 96 -16.24 -1.09 -3.84
CA ILE A 96 -15.14 -0.35 -4.47
C ILE A 96 -14.45 0.49 -3.40
N ALA A 97 -13.19 0.18 -3.09
CA ALA A 97 -12.44 0.97 -2.12
C ALA A 97 -12.10 2.35 -2.68
N VAL A 98 -12.13 3.37 -1.83
CA VAL A 98 -11.71 4.73 -2.17
C VAL A 98 -10.66 5.16 -1.15
N PRO A 99 -9.37 4.84 -1.39
CA PRO A 99 -8.27 5.29 -0.55
C PRO A 99 -8.18 6.80 -0.50
N ALA A 100 -8.17 7.38 0.69
CA ALA A 100 -7.99 8.81 0.87
C ALA A 100 -7.13 9.10 2.11
N TYR A 101 -6.53 10.29 2.12
CA TYR A 101 -5.70 10.68 3.26
C TYR A 101 -6.53 11.34 4.36
N PRO A 102 -6.47 10.87 5.62
CA PRO A 102 -7.12 11.58 6.71
C PRO A 102 -6.55 12.99 6.86
N PRO A 103 -7.41 14.01 7.07
CA PRO A 103 -6.96 15.39 7.22
C PRO A 103 -6.16 15.53 8.52
N ARG A 104 -4.82 15.62 8.41
CA ARG A 104 -3.95 15.89 9.58
C ARG A 104 -4.42 17.16 10.30
N PRO A 105 -4.57 17.18 11.63
CA PRO A 105 -5.02 18.35 12.38
C PRO A 105 -4.27 19.65 12.00
N ALA A 106 -2.94 19.58 11.91
CA ALA A 106 -2.09 20.74 11.58
C ALA A 106 -2.23 21.25 10.13
N ARG A 107 -2.79 20.46 9.20
CA ARG A 107 -2.95 20.83 7.77
C ARG A 107 -4.39 20.61 7.29
N ALA A 108 -5.32 20.55 8.24
CA ALA A 108 -6.66 20.09 7.98
C ALA A 108 -7.43 21.05 7.07
N HIS A 109 -7.15 22.36 7.15
CA HIS A 109 -7.68 23.40 6.26
C HIS A 109 -7.23 23.21 4.80
N ARG A 110 -6.03 22.67 4.57
CA ARG A 110 -5.45 22.51 3.23
C ARG A 110 -5.92 21.22 2.56
N ASN A 111 -6.08 20.15 3.34
CA ASN A 111 -6.41 18.83 2.80
C ASN A 111 -7.91 18.55 2.77
N MET A 112 -8.71 19.26 3.57
CA MET A 112 -10.17 19.05 3.60
C MET A 112 -10.85 19.33 2.25
N PRO A 113 -10.60 20.44 1.55
CA PRO A 113 -11.25 20.70 0.26
C PRO A 113 -11.03 19.58 -0.76
N ARG A 114 -9.81 19.03 -0.80
CA ARG A 114 -9.48 17.88 -1.65
C ARG A 114 -10.29 16.63 -1.26
N LEU A 115 -10.35 16.32 0.03
CA LEU A 115 -11.13 15.18 0.53
C LEU A 115 -12.63 15.33 0.23
N MET A 116 -13.18 16.53 0.40
CA MET A 116 -14.59 16.81 0.06
C MET A 116 -14.86 16.63 -1.42
N SER A 117 -13.92 17.05 -2.29
CA SER A 117 -14.06 16.80 -3.73
C SER A 117 -14.06 15.30 -4.06
N VAL A 118 -13.22 14.51 -3.38
CA VAL A 118 -13.21 13.04 -3.51
C VAL A 118 -14.55 12.46 -3.06
N ILE A 119 -15.08 12.89 -1.91
CA ILE A 119 -16.35 12.40 -1.39
C ILE A 119 -17.53 12.77 -2.29
N ASN A 120 -17.55 13.99 -2.83
CA ASN A 120 -18.63 14.47 -3.70
C ASN A 120 -18.64 13.75 -5.06
N ASP A 121 -17.46 13.41 -5.57
CA ASP A 121 -17.29 12.66 -6.82
C ASP A 121 -17.58 11.16 -6.60
N ALA A 122 -16.92 10.53 -5.63
CA ALA A 122 -17.06 9.11 -5.34
C ALA A 122 -18.41 8.75 -4.72
N ARG A 123 -19.06 9.65 -3.98
CA ARG A 123 -20.31 9.41 -3.22
C ARG A 123 -20.30 8.09 -2.43
N PRO A 124 -19.34 7.88 -1.51
CA PRO A 124 -19.23 6.63 -0.76
C PRO A 124 -20.46 6.38 0.11
N ALA A 125 -20.91 5.12 0.20
CA ALA A 125 -22.01 4.70 1.05
C ALA A 125 -21.58 4.62 2.53
N VAL A 126 -20.31 4.27 2.76
CA VAL A 126 -19.71 4.15 4.09
C VAL A 126 -18.30 4.75 4.12
N ALA A 127 -17.85 5.11 5.32
CA ALA A 127 -16.48 5.49 5.61
C ALA A 127 -15.87 4.55 6.67
N LEU A 128 -14.68 4.03 6.39
CA LEU A 128 -13.96 3.07 7.20
C LEU A 128 -12.74 3.72 7.85
N SER A 129 -12.49 3.38 9.11
CA SER A 129 -11.35 3.87 9.90
C SER A 129 -11.10 2.96 11.11
N ALA A 130 -9.99 3.17 11.82
CA ALA A 130 -9.82 2.72 13.20
C ALA A 130 -10.66 3.57 14.18
N SER A 131 -11.15 2.95 15.25
CA SER A 131 -11.99 3.52 16.32
C SER A 131 -11.37 4.78 16.92
N ALA A 132 -10.06 4.75 17.20
CA ALA A 132 -9.31 5.85 17.79
C ALA A 132 -9.36 7.15 16.97
N SER A 133 -9.57 7.05 15.64
CA SER A 133 -9.62 8.21 14.74
C SER A 133 -11.05 8.67 14.44
N LEU A 134 -12.07 7.84 14.70
CA LEU A 134 -13.45 8.12 14.31
C LEU A 134 -14.03 9.36 15.00
N GLY A 135 -13.83 9.51 16.32
CA GLY A 135 -14.43 10.63 17.06
C GLY A 135 -13.98 12.00 16.55
N ALA A 136 -12.69 12.13 16.21
CA ALA A 136 -12.15 13.37 15.66
C ALA A 136 -12.60 13.59 14.20
N MET A 137 -12.70 12.52 13.40
CA MET A 137 -13.14 12.62 12.01
C MET A 137 -14.62 12.95 11.88
N LYS A 138 -15.50 12.29 12.66
CA LYS A 138 -16.95 12.56 12.69
C LYS A 138 -17.23 14.04 12.95
N ARG A 139 -16.69 14.60 14.05
CA ARG A 139 -16.83 16.04 14.37
C ARG A 139 -16.42 16.93 13.20
N ARG A 140 -15.26 16.61 12.59
CA ARG A 140 -14.73 17.42 11.50
C ARG A 140 -15.58 17.37 10.23
N PHE A 141 -16.26 16.24 9.99
CA PHE A 141 -17.18 16.04 8.88
C PHE A 141 -18.54 16.69 9.15
N ASP A 142 -19.03 16.62 10.39
CA ASP A 142 -20.27 17.29 10.82
C ASP A 142 -20.18 18.81 10.66
N ASP A 143 -18.98 19.38 10.84
CA ASP A 143 -18.69 20.81 10.62
C ASP A 143 -18.64 21.22 9.13
N GLN A 144 -18.75 20.29 8.18
CA GLN A 144 -18.66 20.62 6.74
C GLN A 144 -20.03 20.86 6.10
N PRO A 145 -20.28 22.06 5.54
CA PRO A 145 -21.55 22.37 4.90
C PRO A 145 -21.76 21.54 3.63
N GLY A 146 -22.97 21.00 3.45
CA GLY A 146 -23.39 20.27 2.25
C GLY A 146 -22.94 18.81 2.17
N LEU A 147 -22.29 18.30 3.21
CA LEU A 147 -21.91 16.90 3.28
C LEU A 147 -23.10 16.04 3.73
N LEU A 148 -23.44 15.02 2.93
CA LEU A 148 -24.42 14.01 3.35
C LEU A 148 -23.87 13.19 4.52
N PRO A 149 -24.71 12.79 5.49
CA PRO A 149 -24.27 11.92 6.58
C PRO A 149 -23.62 10.63 6.03
N LEU A 150 -22.36 10.41 6.39
CA LEU A 150 -21.65 9.18 6.08
C LEU A 150 -21.82 8.18 7.22
N ARG A 151 -22.15 6.94 6.88
CA ARG A 151 -22.13 5.84 7.85
C ARG A 151 -20.68 5.45 8.12
N TRP A 152 -20.24 5.60 9.36
CA TRP A 152 -18.90 5.24 9.78
C TRP A 152 -18.84 3.83 10.36
N ILE A 153 -17.80 3.07 10.01
CA ILE A 153 -17.52 1.75 10.57
C ILE A 153 -16.09 1.75 11.12
N ALA A 154 -15.95 1.39 12.40
CA ALA A 154 -14.66 1.11 13.04
C ALA A 154 -14.26 -0.33 12.71
N THR A 155 -13.25 -0.53 11.86
CA THR A 155 -12.91 -1.90 11.42
C THR A 155 -12.14 -2.70 12.46
N ASP A 156 -11.48 -2.02 13.39
CA ASP A 156 -10.76 -2.60 14.53
C ASP A 156 -11.69 -3.04 15.67
N GLU A 157 -12.96 -2.62 15.66
CA GLU A 157 -14.00 -3.09 16.58
C GLU A 157 -14.74 -4.34 16.05
N ILE A 158 -14.48 -4.73 14.79
CA ILE A 158 -15.07 -5.93 14.20
C ILE A 158 -14.28 -7.15 14.66
N GLY A 159 -14.92 -8.01 15.44
CA GLY A 159 -14.31 -9.26 15.90
C GLY A 159 -14.06 -10.23 14.74
N ASP A 160 -12.94 -10.95 14.79
CA ASP A 160 -12.52 -11.92 13.77
C ASP A 160 -13.57 -13.03 13.53
N ASP A 161 -14.37 -13.39 14.54
CA ASP A 161 -15.47 -14.37 14.44
C ASP A 161 -16.55 -13.95 13.43
N SER A 162 -16.64 -12.65 13.11
CA SER A 162 -17.56 -12.14 12.08
C SER A 162 -17.21 -12.67 10.69
N ALA A 163 -16.01 -13.23 10.49
CA ALA A 163 -15.60 -13.85 9.23
C ALA A 163 -16.51 -15.04 8.83
N GLU A 164 -17.16 -15.72 9.79
CA GLU A 164 -18.10 -16.80 9.52
C GLU A 164 -19.38 -16.31 8.81
N GLY A 165 -19.71 -15.03 8.97
CA GLY A 165 -20.85 -14.40 8.30
C GLY A 165 -20.59 -13.98 6.86
N TRP A 166 -19.34 -14.07 6.38
CA TRP A 166 -18.98 -13.66 5.03
C TRP A 166 -19.60 -14.61 3.99
N ARG A 167 -20.26 -14.03 2.99
CA ARG A 167 -20.80 -14.76 1.84
C ARG A 167 -19.94 -14.48 0.64
N GLU A 168 -19.34 -15.50 0.04
CA GLU A 168 -18.49 -15.32 -1.13
C GLU A 168 -19.26 -14.64 -2.28
N PRO A 169 -18.88 -13.42 -2.71
CA PRO A 169 -19.52 -12.78 -3.85
C PRO A 169 -18.92 -13.27 -5.17
N GLU A 170 -19.71 -13.24 -6.24
CA GLU A 170 -19.18 -13.38 -7.60
C GLU A 170 -18.38 -12.13 -7.97
N VAL A 171 -17.04 -12.24 -7.93
CA VAL A 171 -16.11 -11.19 -8.35
C VAL A 171 -15.50 -11.56 -9.70
N SER A 172 -15.73 -10.71 -10.69
CA SER A 172 -15.08 -10.82 -12.00
C SER A 172 -13.79 -9.99 -12.03
N GLY A 173 -12.84 -10.35 -12.89
CA GLY A 173 -11.68 -9.52 -13.19
C GLY A 173 -12.04 -8.11 -13.69
N ASP A 174 -13.25 -7.95 -14.23
CA ASP A 174 -13.75 -6.70 -14.81
C ASP A 174 -14.41 -5.80 -13.75
N ASP A 175 -14.70 -6.33 -12.56
CA ASP A 175 -15.22 -5.54 -11.45
C ASP A 175 -14.16 -4.54 -10.96
N LEU A 176 -14.62 -3.35 -10.58
CA LEU A 176 -13.77 -2.31 -10.00
C LEU A 176 -13.33 -2.71 -8.60
N ALA A 177 -12.02 -2.70 -8.37
CA ALA A 177 -11.43 -2.95 -7.06
C ALA A 177 -11.38 -1.64 -6.25
N PHE A 178 -10.82 -0.58 -6.83
CA PHE A 178 -10.74 0.72 -6.17
C PHE A 178 -10.68 1.91 -7.12
N LEU A 179 -10.98 3.10 -6.58
CA LEU A 179 -10.79 4.39 -7.23
C LEU A 179 -9.52 5.06 -6.69
N GLN A 180 -8.51 5.21 -7.54
CA GLN A 180 -7.27 5.90 -7.18
C GLN A 180 -7.40 7.39 -7.54
N TYR A 181 -7.58 8.25 -6.53
CA TYR A 181 -7.68 9.68 -6.76
C TYR A 181 -6.32 10.35 -6.95
N THR A 182 -6.11 10.94 -8.12
CA THR A 182 -4.90 11.72 -8.43
C THR A 182 -5.15 13.21 -8.22
N SER A 183 -4.08 13.99 -8.18
CA SER A 183 -4.17 15.46 -8.09
C SER A 183 -4.91 16.07 -9.27
N GLY A 184 -4.92 15.39 -10.44
CA GLY A 184 -5.36 15.93 -11.71
C GLY A 184 -4.56 17.17 -12.15
N SER A 185 -4.46 17.42 -13.45
CA SER A 185 -3.93 18.68 -13.98
C SER A 185 -4.89 19.87 -13.77
N THR A 186 -6.16 19.61 -13.42
CA THR A 186 -7.26 20.58 -13.44
C THR A 186 -7.77 21.02 -12.06
N SER A 187 -6.97 20.91 -10.99
CA SER A 187 -7.32 21.22 -9.58
C SER A 187 -8.43 20.39 -8.92
N THR A 188 -9.36 19.83 -9.70
CA THR A 188 -10.35 18.85 -9.25
C THR A 188 -9.75 17.44 -9.31
N PRO A 189 -9.69 16.70 -8.19
CA PRO A 189 -9.26 15.29 -8.16
C PRO A 189 -10.10 14.43 -9.11
N LYS A 190 -9.44 13.49 -9.79
CA LYS A 190 -10.09 12.51 -10.67
C LYS A 190 -9.85 11.11 -10.10
N GLY A 191 -10.91 10.32 -9.97
CA GLY A 191 -10.82 8.93 -9.54
C GLY A 191 -10.51 8.01 -10.72
N VAL A 192 -9.30 7.49 -10.80
CA VAL A 192 -8.97 6.46 -11.78
C VAL A 192 -9.67 5.16 -11.37
N MET A 193 -10.48 4.61 -12.27
CA MET A 193 -11.20 3.36 -12.07
C MET A 193 -10.26 2.18 -12.35
N LEU A 194 -9.91 1.42 -11.31
CA LEU A 194 -9.01 0.29 -11.43
C LEU A 194 -9.76 -1.02 -11.19
N SER A 195 -9.88 -1.83 -12.23
CA SER A 195 -10.44 -3.18 -12.14
C SER A 195 -9.43 -4.17 -11.55
N HIS A 196 -9.91 -5.30 -11.05
CA HIS A 196 -9.05 -6.40 -10.62
C HIS A 196 -8.06 -6.85 -11.72
N ARG A 197 -8.54 -6.94 -12.97
CA ARG A 197 -7.72 -7.30 -14.12
C ARG A 197 -6.65 -6.26 -14.43
N ASN A 198 -6.93 -4.96 -14.30
CA ASN A 198 -5.90 -3.94 -14.48
C ASN A 198 -4.76 -4.12 -13.47
N LEU A 199 -5.12 -4.35 -12.21
CA LEU A 199 -4.18 -4.52 -11.11
C LEU A 199 -3.32 -5.76 -11.31
N LEU A 200 -3.95 -6.92 -11.49
CA LEU A 200 -3.23 -8.19 -11.68
C LEU A 200 -2.33 -8.17 -12.91
N HIS A 201 -2.78 -7.56 -14.01
CA HIS A 201 -1.94 -7.37 -15.20
C HIS A 201 -0.70 -6.53 -14.88
N ASN A 202 -0.87 -5.41 -14.15
CA ASN A 202 0.24 -4.55 -13.79
C ASN A 202 1.21 -5.22 -12.79
N GLU A 203 0.71 -5.95 -11.79
CA GLU A 203 1.58 -6.70 -10.86
C GLU A 203 2.41 -7.77 -11.59
N GLN A 204 1.84 -8.41 -12.62
CA GLN A 204 2.59 -9.34 -13.47
C GLN A 204 3.75 -8.64 -14.21
N LEU A 205 3.52 -7.44 -14.74
CA LEU A 205 4.54 -6.62 -15.39
C LEU A 205 5.61 -6.18 -14.38
N ILE A 206 5.22 -5.69 -13.19
CA ILE A 206 6.15 -5.30 -12.12
C ILE A 206 7.01 -6.51 -11.72
N ARG A 207 6.39 -7.68 -11.52
CA ARG A 207 7.11 -8.92 -11.21
C ARG A 207 8.14 -9.24 -12.30
N HIS A 208 7.77 -9.15 -13.57
CA HIS A 208 8.68 -9.42 -14.68
C HIS A 208 9.83 -8.39 -14.74
N CYS A 209 9.55 -7.10 -14.56
CA CYS A 209 10.55 -6.05 -14.60
C CYS A 209 11.53 -6.12 -13.41
N PHE A 210 11.00 -6.38 -12.20
CA PHE A 210 11.79 -6.41 -10.97
C PHE A 210 12.30 -7.79 -10.58
N GLN A 211 11.94 -8.84 -11.34
CA GLN A 211 12.35 -10.23 -11.13
C GLN A 211 12.08 -10.71 -9.69
N GLN A 212 10.94 -10.29 -9.14
CA GLN A 212 10.54 -10.63 -7.77
C GLN A 212 9.97 -12.05 -7.67
N THR A 213 10.21 -12.65 -6.52
CA THR A 213 9.81 -14.03 -6.17
C THR A 213 9.25 -14.07 -4.75
N GLU A 214 8.77 -15.23 -4.30
CA GLU A 214 8.26 -15.41 -2.93
C GLU A 214 9.35 -15.21 -1.84
N GLU A 215 10.62 -15.39 -2.20
CA GLU A 215 11.78 -15.13 -1.32
C GLU A 215 12.16 -13.65 -1.25
N SER A 216 11.54 -12.81 -2.08
CA SER A 216 11.77 -11.37 -2.02
C SER A 216 11.30 -10.79 -0.69
N VAL A 217 11.96 -9.72 -0.27
CA VAL A 217 11.59 -8.98 0.94
C VAL A 217 11.44 -7.53 0.55
N ILE A 218 10.21 -7.02 0.67
CA ILE A 218 9.89 -5.65 0.29
C ILE A 218 9.92 -4.76 1.54
N VAL A 219 10.62 -3.64 1.49
CA VAL A 219 10.54 -2.58 2.51
C VAL A 219 9.91 -1.34 1.89
N GLY A 220 8.85 -0.81 2.51
CA GLY A 220 8.11 0.33 2.00
C GLY A 220 7.81 1.37 3.08
N TRP A 221 7.99 2.64 2.76
CA TRP A 221 7.56 3.76 3.61
C TRP A 221 6.59 4.71 2.90
N LEU A 222 6.30 4.43 1.63
CA LEU A 222 5.45 5.27 0.80
C LEU A 222 4.01 5.26 1.32
N PRO A 223 3.26 6.35 1.14
CA PRO A 223 1.92 6.42 1.66
C PRO A 223 1.00 5.46 0.90
N LEU A 224 0.23 4.63 1.62
CA LEU A 224 -0.60 3.56 1.05
C LEU A 224 -1.86 4.04 0.31
N TYR A 225 -2.11 5.35 0.28
CA TYR A 225 -3.18 6.00 -0.48
C TYR A 225 -2.69 6.62 -1.79
N HIS A 226 -1.37 6.57 -2.05
CA HIS A 226 -0.78 6.87 -3.35
C HIS A 226 -0.51 5.56 -4.11
N ASP A 227 -0.65 5.61 -5.43
CA ASP A 227 -0.41 4.50 -6.36
C ASP A 227 0.86 3.69 -6.05
N MET A 228 2.03 4.34 -6.01
CA MET A 228 3.31 3.65 -5.81
C MET A 228 3.42 2.97 -4.44
N GLY A 229 2.76 3.51 -3.41
CA GLY A 229 2.70 2.90 -2.09
C GLY A 229 1.69 1.77 -2.00
N LEU A 230 0.50 1.96 -2.58
CA LEU A 230 -0.57 0.98 -2.59
C LEU A 230 -0.21 -0.25 -3.43
N ILE A 231 0.09 -0.01 -4.70
CA ILE A 231 0.36 -1.07 -5.68
C ILE A 231 1.72 -1.70 -5.35
N GLY A 232 2.77 -0.90 -5.24
CA GLY A 232 4.13 -1.40 -5.00
C GLY A 232 4.38 -2.05 -3.63
N ASN A 233 3.79 -1.53 -2.55
CA ASN A 233 4.06 -2.04 -1.19
C ASN A 233 2.92 -2.87 -0.58
N VAL A 234 1.74 -2.91 -1.19
CA VAL A 234 0.63 -3.77 -0.72
C VAL A 234 0.31 -4.84 -1.76
N LEU A 235 -0.03 -4.45 -2.98
CA LEU A 235 -0.51 -5.43 -3.95
C LEU A 235 0.60 -6.31 -4.53
N GLN A 236 1.76 -5.75 -4.88
CA GLN A 236 2.90 -6.50 -5.40
C GLN A 236 3.41 -7.59 -4.44
N PRO A 237 3.68 -7.34 -3.13
CA PRO A 237 4.09 -8.39 -2.21
C PRO A 237 3.05 -9.51 -2.08
N LEU A 238 1.75 -9.17 -2.06
CA LEU A 238 0.69 -10.18 -2.09
C LEU A 238 0.75 -11.01 -3.39
N TYR A 239 0.91 -10.34 -4.53
CA TYR A 239 0.96 -10.96 -5.85
C TYR A 239 2.09 -11.97 -5.98
N VAL A 240 3.30 -11.62 -5.53
CA VAL A 240 4.46 -12.54 -5.62
C VAL A 240 4.59 -13.49 -4.43
N GLY A 241 3.75 -13.36 -3.39
CA GLY A 241 3.83 -14.19 -2.19
C GLY A 241 4.97 -13.81 -1.23
N ALA A 242 5.50 -12.60 -1.37
CA ALA A 242 6.60 -12.07 -0.57
C ALA A 242 6.11 -11.38 0.70
N ARG A 243 7.00 -11.31 1.70
CA ARG A 243 6.77 -10.47 2.89
C ARG A 243 7.03 -8.99 2.58
N CYS A 244 6.23 -8.11 3.17
CA CYS A 244 6.45 -6.67 3.14
C CYS A 244 6.58 -6.08 4.54
N VAL A 245 7.59 -5.22 4.73
CA VAL A 245 7.82 -4.47 5.96
C VAL A 245 7.55 -3.00 5.71
N LEU A 246 6.57 -2.47 6.42
CA LEU A 246 6.03 -1.14 6.23
C LEU A 246 6.43 -0.20 7.37
N MET A 247 6.62 1.08 7.07
CA MET A 247 6.66 2.15 8.06
C MET A 247 5.92 3.38 7.53
N SER A 248 5.58 4.33 8.40
CA SER A 248 4.93 5.55 7.92
C SER A 248 5.88 6.46 7.12
N PRO A 249 5.36 7.25 6.15
CA PRO A 249 6.16 8.28 5.48
C PRO A 249 6.72 9.31 6.46
N THR A 250 5.98 9.58 7.55
CA THR A 250 6.42 10.50 8.61
C THR A 250 7.66 9.95 9.33
N ALA A 251 7.71 8.64 9.61
CA ALA A 251 8.87 8.01 10.24
C ALA A 251 10.14 8.17 9.39
N PHE A 252 10.03 7.96 8.07
CA PHE A 252 11.12 8.20 7.11
C PHE A 252 11.54 9.68 7.08
N LEU A 253 10.58 10.61 6.90
CA LEU A 253 10.89 12.03 6.77
C LEU A 253 11.54 12.62 8.03
N LEU A 254 11.16 12.13 9.22
CA LEU A 254 11.78 12.53 10.48
C LEU A 254 13.22 12.01 10.61
N ASN A 255 13.46 10.75 10.22
CA ASN A 255 14.79 10.16 10.25
C ASN A 255 15.00 9.17 9.08
N PRO A 256 15.63 9.64 7.97
CA PRO A 256 15.84 8.84 6.77
C PRO A 256 16.69 7.58 6.97
N SER A 257 17.50 7.52 8.04
CA SER A 257 18.30 6.32 8.35
C SER A 257 17.44 5.10 8.69
N ARG A 258 16.19 5.30 9.15
CA ARG A 258 15.26 4.22 9.48
C ARG A 258 14.94 3.34 8.30
N TRP A 259 14.79 3.95 7.12
CA TRP A 259 14.56 3.21 5.88
C TRP A 259 15.71 2.25 5.56
N LEU A 260 16.94 2.75 5.58
CA LEU A 260 18.12 1.92 5.27
C LEU A 260 18.41 0.88 6.36
N ARG A 261 18.13 1.22 7.63
CA ARG A 261 18.22 0.27 8.74
C ARG A 261 17.19 -0.85 8.64
N ALA A 262 15.97 -0.55 8.17
CA ALA A 262 14.98 -1.59 7.89
C ALA A 262 15.45 -2.49 6.74
N ILE A 263 16.01 -1.93 5.67
CA ILE A 263 16.61 -2.72 4.58
C ILE A 263 17.69 -3.66 5.13
N THR A 264 18.62 -3.16 5.95
CA THR A 264 19.64 -3.99 6.61
C THR A 264 19.03 -5.06 7.51
N ARG A 265 18.14 -4.67 8.44
CA ARG A 265 17.55 -5.59 9.44
C ARG A 265 16.80 -6.75 8.79
N TYR A 266 16.01 -6.47 7.76
CA TYR A 266 15.18 -7.47 7.10
C TYR A 266 15.82 -8.08 5.86
N SER A 267 17.06 -7.72 5.55
CA SER A 267 17.75 -8.13 4.31
C SER A 267 16.88 -7.90 3.08
N ALA A 268 16.32 -6.68 2.98
CA ALA A 268 15.34 -6.35 1.96
C ALA A 268 15.94 -6.40 0.56
N THR A 269 15.27 -7.08 -0.36
CA THR A 269 15.70 -7.21 -1.76
C THR A 269 15.11 -6.12 -2.63
N THR A 270 13.91 -5.63 -2.29
CA THR A 270 13.24 -4.56 -3.03
C THR A 270 12.81 -3.44 -2.10
N SER A 271 13.13 -2.21 -2.50
CA SER A 271 12.67 -0.99 -1.85
C SER A 271 12.94 0.20 -2.75
N GLY A 272 12.27 1.31 -2.54
CA GLY A 272 12.45 2.48 -3.39
C GLY A 272 11.49 3.61 -3.08
N GLY A 273 11.52 4.64 -3.92
CA GLY A 273 10.66 5.80 -3.78
C GLY A 273 11.04 6.92 -4.74
N PRO A 274 10.50 8.13 -4.51
CA PRO A 274 10.83 9.28 -5.34
C PRO A 274 12.29 9.71 -5.24
N ASN A 275 12.78 10.37 -6.27
CA ASN A 275 14.19 10.77 -6.37
C ASN A 275 14.68 11.56 -5.14
N PHE A 276 13.85 12.44 -4.57
CA PHE A 276 14.18 13.21 -3.38
C PHE A 276 14.54 12.34 -2.16
N ALA A 277 14.00 11.12 -2.07
CA ALA A 277 14.23 10.24 -0.92
C ALA A 277 15.70 9.81 -0.84
N TYR A 278 16.28 9.46 -1.99
CA TYR A 278 17.70 9.13 -2.11
C TYR A 278 18.59 10.33 -1.75
N ASP A 279 18.27 11.53 -2.27
CA ASP A 279 18.99 12.76 -1.91
C ASP A 279 18.89 13.06 -0.41
N LEU A 280 17.71 12.84 0.18
CA LEU A 280 17.49 13.07 1.60
C LEU A 280 18.37 12.13 2.45
N CYS A 281 18.49 10.85 2.08
CA CYS A 281 19.40 9.89 2.71
C CYS A 281 20.86 10.35 2.62
N VAL A 282 21.34 10.75 1.44
CA VAL A 282 22.73 11.25 1.25
C VAL A 282 23.01 12.44 2.16
N ARG A 283 22.07 13.38 2.27
CA ARG A 283 22.24 14.60 3.06
C ARG A 283 22.16 14.38 4.57
N LYS A 284 21.34 13.44 5.04
CA LYS A 284 20.97 13.33 6.46
C LYS A 284 21.63 12.19 7.20
N ILE A 285 22.09 11.15 6.51
CA ILE A 285 22.71 9.98 7.15
C ILE A 285 24.21 10.21 7.25
N SER A 286 24.73 10.27 8.47
CA SER A 286 26.15 10.53 8.74
C SER A 286 27.04 9.32 8.40
N PRO A 287 28.36 9.50 8.18
CA PRO A 287 29.28 8.39 7.96
C PRO A 287 29.24 7.31 9.06
N GLU A 288 29.08 7.70 10.32
CA GLU A 288 29.01 6.78 11.47
C GLU A 288 27.72 5.93 11.44
N GLN A 289 26.62 6.52 10.97
CA GLN A 289 25.37 5.79 10.77
C GLN A 289 25.49 4.83 9.58
N ARG A 290 26.17 5.25 8.49
CA ARG A 290 26.40 4.42 7.31
C ARG A 290 27.24 3.19 7.62
N ALA A 291 28.25 3.33 8.49
CA ALA A 291 29.12 2.21 8.90
C ALA A 291 28.38 1.05 9.58
N ARG A 292 27.11 1.25 10.00
CA ARG A 292 26.26 0.22 10.63
C ARG A 292 25.28 -0.44 9.66
N LEU A 293 25.31 -0.06 8.38
CA LEU A 293 24.41 -0.57 7.35
C LEU A 293 25.07 -1.70 6.57
N ASP A 294 24.24 -2.69 6.22
CA ASP A 294 24.51 -3.65 5.16
C ASP A 294 23.36 -3.58 4.15
N LEU A 295 23.69 -3.17 2.93
CA LEU A 295 22.76 -2.97 1.82
C LEU A 295 23.05 -3.96 0.67
N SER A 296 23.86 -4.99 0.91
CA SER A 296 24.24 -5.99 -0.10
C SER A 296 23.05 -6.82 -0.61
N SER A 297 22.02 -7.00 0.22
CA SER A 297 20.77 -7.68 -0.15
C SER A 297 19.90 -6.87 -1.12
N TRP A 298 20.06 -5.54 -1.18
CA TRP A 298 19.19 -4.66 -1.94
C TRP A 298 19.48 -4.74 -3.44
N SER A 299 18.73 -5.59 -4.15
CA SER A 299 18.89 -5.84 -5.58
C SER A 299 18.07 -4.90 -6.46
N THR A 300 16.92 -4.42 -5.97
CA THR A 300 15.99 -3.58 -6.73
C THR A 300 15.68 -2.30 -5.96
N ALA A 301 16.36 -1.22 -6.34
CA ALA A 301 16.23 0.14 -5.79
C ALA A 301 15.45 1.02 -6.78
N PHE A 302 14.11 0.96 -6.74
CA PHE A 302 13.29 1.68 -7.72
C PHE A 302 13.24 3.19 -7.47
N ASN A 303 13.37 3.99 -8.52
CA ASN A 303 13.35 5.46 -8.46
C ASN A 303 12.38 6.01 -9.50
N GLY A 304 11.27 6.60 -9.05
CA GLY A 304 10.16 7.03 -9.92
C GLY A 304 9.25 8.08 -9.28
N ALA A 305 8.03 8.24 -9.79
CA ALA A 305 7.02 9.24 -9.36
C ALA A 305 7.40 10.74 -9.53
N GLU A 306 8.64 11.06 -9.85
CA GLU A 306 9.12 12.40 -10.22
C GLU A 306 10.31 12.29 -11.18
N PRO A 307 10.79 13.39 -11.80
CA PRO A 307 11.95 13.33 -12.69
C PRO A 307 13.17 12.70 -11.99
N VAL A 308 13.60 11.55 -12.51
CA VAL A 308 14.77 10.81 -12.00
C VAL A 308 16.04 11.55 -12.38
N ARG A 309 16.91 11.81 -11.40
CA ARG A 309 18.16 12.56 -11.61
C ARG A 309 19.35 11.63 -11.51
N HIS A 310 20.10 11.56 -12.60
CA HIS A 310 21.36 10.81 -12.67
C HIS A 310 22.30 11.15 -11.49
N ASP A 311 22.54 12.43 -11.25
CA ASP A 311 23.46 12.86 -10.19
C ASP A 311 23.03 12.45 -8.79
N THR A 312 21.71 12.33 -8.54
CA THR A 312 21.19 11.82 -7.26
C THR A 312 21.56 10.35 -7.07
N MET A 313 21.42 9.54 -8.12
CA MET A 313 21.79 8.12 -8.09
C MET A 313 23.30 7.93 -7.91
N GLU A 314 24.12 8.72 -8.61
CA GLU A 314 25.59 8.68 -8.45
C GLU A 314 26.03 9.05 -7.03
N ARG A 315 25.49 10.14 -6.47
CA ARG A 315 25.79 10.54 -5.09
C ARG A 315 25.36 9.49 -4.08
N PHE A 316 24.20 8.87 -4.28
CA PHE A 316 23.73 7.81 -3.39
C PHE A 316 24.63 6.57 -3.49
N ALA A 317 24.94 6.11 -4.70
CA ALA A 317 25.82 4.96 -4.88
C ALA A 317 27.22 5.19 -4.30
N ALA A 318 27.80 6.38 -4.49
CA ALA A 318 29.08 6.73 -3.87
C ALA A 318 28.99 6.79 -2.33
N ALA A 319 27.90 7.35 -1.79
CA ALA A 319 27.70 7.51 -0.35
C ALA A 319 27.49 6.18 0.39
N PHE A 320 26.81 5.22 -0.23
CA PHE A 320 26.37 3.96 0.40
C PHE A 320 27.04 2.71 -0.19
N GLY A 321 27.88 2.85 -1.22
CA GLY A 321 28.71 1.78 -1.79
C GLY A 321 29.57 1.04 -0.76
N PRO A 322 30.27 1.74 0.17
CA PRO A 322 31.00 1.08 1.25
C PRO A 322 30.15 0.21 2.18
N CYS A 323 28.82 0.39 2.18
CA CYS A 323 27.86 -0.38 2.95
C CYS A 323 27.23 -1.52 2.12
N GLY A 324 27.76 -1.82 0.93
CA GLY A 324 27.28 -2.91 0.08
C GLY A 324 26.22 -2.53 -0.96
N PHE A 325 25.79 -1.27 -1.04
CA PHE A 325 24.85 -0.84 -2.08
C PHE A 325 25.54 -0.87 -3.46
N ARG A 326 24.88 -1.49 -4.45
CA ARG A 326 25.38 -1.58 -5.82
C ARG A 326 24.69 -0.57 -6.71
N ARG A 327 25.46 0.15 -7.54
CA ARG A 327 24.92 1.16 -8.48
C ARG A 327 23.93 0.56 -9.47
N GLU A 328 24.14 -0.70 -9.82
CA GLU A 328 23.34 -1.51 -10.74
C GLU A 328 22.00 -1.91 -10.14
N SER A 329 21.84 -1.82 -8.81
CA SER A 329 20.56 -2.09 -8.16
C SER A 329 19.52 -1.00 -8.47
N PHE A 330 19.94 0.19 -8.91
CA PHE A 330 18.99 1.24 -9.29
C PHE A 330 18.11 0.80 -10.46
N SER A 331 16.79 0.97 -10.28
CA SER A 331 15.78 0.70 -11.30
C SER A 331 14.94 1.96 -11.53
N PRO A 332 15.42 2.92 -12.36
CA PRO A 332 14.60 4.06 -12.77
C PRO A 332 13.31 3.58 -13.41
N CYS A 333 12.17 4.07 -12.94
CA CYS A 333 10.87 3.67 -13.44
C CYS A 333 9.98 4.89 -13.71
N TYR A 334 9.05 4.72 -14.63
CA TYR A 334 8.04 5.70 -14.97
C TYR A 334 6.66 5.06 -14.87
N GLY A 335 5.70 5.84 -14.40
CA GLY A 335 4.40 5.36 -14.02
C GLY A 335 3.40 6.46 -13.72
N LEU A 336 2.11 6.13 -13.81
CA LEU A 336 0.98 6.99 -13.47
C LEU A 336 -0.25 6.14 -13.13
N ALA A 337 -1.06 6.59 -12.20
CA ALA A 337 -2.28 5.89 -11.78
C ALA A 337 -3.23 5.56 -12.95
N GLU A 338 -3.35 6.41 -13.97
CA GLU A 338 -4.16 6.16 -15.17
C GLU A 338 -3.73 4.91 -15.96
N ALA A 339 -2.48 4.46 -15.77
CA ALA A 339 -1.94 3.22 -16.29
C ALA A 339 -1.80 2.14 -15.20
N THR A 340 -2.54 2.27 -14.09
CA THR A 340 -2.43 1.47 -12.85
C THR A 340 -1.28 1.92 -11.95
N LEU A 341 -0.04 1.69 -12.35
CA LEU A 341 1.16 2.29 -11.75
C LEU A 341 2.24 2.40 -12.80
#